data_AF-A0A9J7AND6-F1
#
_entry.id   AF-A0A9J7AND6-F1
#
_cell.length_a   1.000
_cell.length_b   1.000
_cell.length_c   1.000
_cell.angle_alpha   90.00
_cell.angle_beta   90.00
_cell.angle_gamma   90.00
#
_symmetry.space_group_name_H-M   'P 1'
#
loop_
_entity.id
_entity.type
_entity.pdbx_description
1 polymer ?
#
loop_
_entity_poly.entity_id
_entity_poly.type
_entity_poly.pdbx_seq_one_letter_code
_entity_poly.pdbx_strand_id
1 'polypeptide(L)' 'MGDRFCLTLLEAAEMNGFTNSEMRVLVDRHESIAANVNGAWRVDPDALKSVLDDSASFLQAA' A
#
# COMPACT_ATOMS: atom_id res chain seq x y z
N MET A 1 -4.79 -19.77 4.21
CA MET A 1 -4.97 -18.43 4.81
C MET A 1 -3.72 -17.65 4.48
N GLY A 2 -3.76 -16.82 3.44
CA GLY A 2 -2.65 -15.90 3.14
C GLY A 2 -2.77 -14.72 4.10
N ASP A 3 -1.70 -14.40 4.82
CA ASP A 3 -1.64 -13.23 5.68
C ASP A 3 -1.95 -12.00 4.83
N ARG A 4 -3.05 -11.31 5.13
CA ARG A 4 -3.44 -10.10 4.38
C ARG A 4 -2.36 -9.02 4.48
N PHE A 5 -1.77 -8.84 5.66
CA PHE A 5 -0.77 -7.82 5.92
C PHE A 5 0.66 -8.42 6.03
N CYS A 6 1.19 -8.91 4.91
CA CYS A 6 2.51 -9.56 4.88
C CYS A 6 3.70 -8.60 4.82
N LEU A 7 3.58 -7.50 4.06
CA LEU A 7 4.72 -6.70 3.63
C LEU A 7 5.02 -5.59 4.62
N THR A 8 6.29 -5.25 4.82
CA THR A 8 6.64 -3.98 5.45
C THR A 8 6.41 -2.81 4.49
N LEU A 9 6.35 -1.58 5.04
CA LEU A 9 6.30 -0.36 4.22
C LEU A 9 7.44 -0.30 3.19
N LEU A 10 8.65 -0.73 3.58
CA LEU A 10 9.81 -0.72 2.70
C LEU A 10 9.66 -1.75 1.57
N GLU A 11 9.30 -2.99 1.89
CA GLU A 11 9.10 -4.04 0.88
C GLU A 11 7.99 -3.67 -0.11
N ALA A 12 6.86 -3.15 0.38
CA ALA A 12 5.77 -2.69 -0.47
C ALA A 12 6.20 -1.53 -1.38
N ALA A 13 7.04 -0.62 -0.87
CA ALA A 13 7.58 0.47 -1.66
C ALA A 13 8.51 -0.04 -2.77
N GLU A 14 9.48 -0.90 -2.44
CA GLU A 14 10.44 -1.45 -3.40
C GLU A 14 9.76 -2.28 -4.50
N MET A 15 8.76 -3.08 -4.14
CA MET A 15 8.00 -3.90 -5.11
C MET A 15 7.22 -3.07 -6.12
N ASN A 16 6.79 -1.86 -5.74
CA ASN A 16 5.96 -1.00 -6.58
C ASN A 16 6.73 0.21 -7.14
N GLY A 17 8.04 0.31 -6.87
CA GLY A 17 8.87 1.41 -7.34
C GLY A 17 8.66 2.74 -6.61
N PHE A 18 8.10 2.71 -5.40
CA PHE A 18 7.93 3.88 -4.54
C PHE A 18 9.08 4.04 -3.56
N THR A 19 9.23 5.24 -3.01
CA THR A 19 10.04 5.47 -1.81
C THR A 19 9.26 5.16 -0.53
N ASN A 20 9.97 4.87 0.58
CA ASN A 20 9.34 4.65 1.88
C ASN A 20 8.48 5.86 2.33
N SER A 21 8.89 7.08 1.98
CA SER A 21 8.12 8.31 2.24
C SER A 21 6.83 8.37 1.43
N GLU A 22 6.86 8.02 0.14
CA GLU A 22 5.64 7.94 -0.68
C GLU A 22 4.69 6.86 -0.18
N MET A 23 5.24 5.72 0.23
CA MET A 23 4.45 4.61 0.77
C MET A 23 3.81 4.99 2.12
N ARG A 24 4.51 5.78 2.94
CA ARG A 24 3.95 6.38 4.15
C ARG A 24 2.77 7.30 3.85
N VAL A 25 2.87 8.15 2.82
CA VAL A 25 1.79 9.05 2.39
C VAL A 25 0.60 8.26 1.85
N LEU A 26 0.83 7.20 1.06
CA LEU A 26 -0.23 6.31 0.58
C LEU A 26 -1.00 5.64 1.72
N VAL A 27 -0.28 5.13 2.73
CA VAL A 27 -0.90 4.54 3.91
C VAL A 27 -1.65 5.58 4.75
N ASP A 28 -1.13 6.79 4.87
CA ASP A 28 -1.79 7.90 5.58
C ASP A 28 -3.10 8.31 4.90
N ARG A 29 -3.11 8.34 3.56
CA ARG A 29 -4.30 8.68 2.76
C ARG A 29 -5.29 7.51 2.65
N HIS A 30 -4.82 6.28 2.79
CA HIS A 30 -5.61 5.06 2.67
C HIS A 30 -5.26 4.09 3.80
N GLU A 31 -5.76 4.37 5.01
CA GLU A 31 -5.52 3.53 6.20
C GLU A 31 -5.91 2.05 5.99
N SER A 32 -6.82 1.79 5.06
CA SER A 32 -7.31 0.46 4.69
C SER A 32 -6.23 -0.46 4.10
N ILE A 33 -5.12 0.09 3.57
CA ILE A 33 -4.08 -0.71 2.90
C ILE A 33 -2.99 -1.19 3.87
N ALA A 34 -2.94 -0.67 5.09
CA ALA A 34 -1.92 -1.09 6.06
C ALA A 34 -2.43 -1.09 7.49
N ALA A 35 -2.07 -2.13 8.23
CA ALA A 35 -2.37 -2.25 9.65
C ALA A 35 -1.10 -1.99 10.48
N ASN A 36 -1.26 -1.27 11.59
CA ASN A 36 -0.22 -1.22 12.60
C ASN A 36 -0.34 -2.46 13.51
N VAL A 37 0.63 -3.35 13.43
CA VAL A 37 0.71 -4.56 14.26
C VAL A 37 1.89 -4.41 15.21
N ASN A 38 1.61 -4.17 16.50
CA ASN A 38 2.63 -4.00 17.53
C ASN A 38 3.68 -2.91 17.21
N GLY A 39 3.27 -1.79 16.63
CA GLY A 39 4.16 -0.68 16.25
C GLY A 39 4.82 -0.82 14.87
N ALA A 40 4.70 -1.99 14.23
CA ALA A 40 5.19 -2.20 12.87
C ALA A 40 4.04 -2.04 11.86
N TRP A 41 4.26 -1.22 10.83
CA TRP A 41 3.30 -1.06 9.73
C TRP A 41 3.43 -2.23 8.77
N ARG A 42 2.33 -2.95 8.58
CA ARG A 42 2.20 -4.08 7.68
C ARG A 42 1.20 -3.74 6.59
N VAL A 43 1.65 -3.82 5.35
CA VAL A 43 0.90 -3.45 4.14
C VAL A 43 0.25 -4.71 3.55
N ASP A 44 -0.99 -4.55 3.12
CA ASP A 44 -1.71 -5.55 2.34
C ASP A 44 -1.47 -5.31 0.84
N PRO A 45 -0.81 -6.25 0.14
CA PRO A 45 -0.48 -6.08 -1.27
C PRO A 45 -1.70 -6.07 -2.19
N ASP A 46 -2.80 -6.74 -1.81
CA ASP A 46 -4.02 -6.81 -2.62
C ASP A 46 -4.79 -5.47 -2.53
N ALA A 47 -4.93 -4.93 -1.33
CA ALA A 47 -5.49 -3.61 -1.07
C ALA A 47 -4.63 -2.50 -1.70
N LEU A 48 -3.30 -2.59 -1.59
CA LEU A 48 -2.39 -1.68 -2.27
C LEU A 48 -2.60 -1.71 -3.79
N LYS A 49 -2.67 -2.91 -4.38
CA LYS A 49 -2.92 -3.07 -5.81
C LYS A 49 -4.26 -2.48 -6.23
N SER A 50 -5.32 -2.67 -5.43
CA SER A 50 -6.62 -2.08 -5.69
C SER A 50 -6.59 -0.55 -5.68
N VAL A 51 -5.84 0.08 -4.76
CA VAL A 51 -5.69 1.55 -4.70
C VAL A 51 -4.88 2.07 -5.90
N LEU A 52 -3.84 1.34 -6.32
CA LEU A 52 -3.04 1.70 -7.48
C LEU A 52 -3.83 1.57 -8.79
N ASP A 53 -4.67 0.54 -8.92
CA ASP A 53 -5.54 0.30 -10.08
C ASP A 53 -6.69 1.32 -10.16
N ASP A 54 -7.29 1.66 -9.02
CA ASP A 54 -8.30 2.73 -8.91
C ASP A 54 -7.68 4.10 -9.28
N SER A 55 -6.48 4.39 -8.78
CA SER A 55 -5.74 5.61 -9.13
C SER A 55 -5.34 5.67 -10.62
N ALA A 56 -5.04 4.53 -11.24
CA ALA A 56 -4.79 4.46 -12.69
C ALA A 56 -6.09 4.67 -13.50
N SER A 57 -7.23 4.21 -12.99
CA SER A 57 -8.53 4.42 -13.60
C SER A 57 -8.95 5.90 -13.61
N PHE A 58 -8.50 6.70 -12.64
CA PHE A 58 -8.67 8.17 -12.69
C PHE A 58 -7.92 8.84 -13.85
N LEU A 59 -6.79 8.29 -14.30
CA LEU A 59 -6.00 8.84 -15.41
C LEU A 59 -6.51 8.42 -16.79
N GLN A 60 -7.20 7.27 -16.89
CA GLN A 60 -7.75 6.80 -18.17
C GLN A 60 -9.11 7.40 -18.51
N ALA A 61 -9.78 8.04 -17.54
CA ALA A 61 -11.08 8.68 -17.72
C ALA A 61 -11.01 10.19 -18.06
N ALA A 62 -9.81 10.73 -18.32
CA ALA A 62 -9.58 12.15 -18.66
C ALA A 62 -9.32 12.40 -20.14
#